data_AF-A0A951UN02-F1
#
_entry.id   AF-A0A951UN02-F1
#
_cell.length_a   1.000
_cell.length_b   1.000
_cell.length_c   1.000
_cell.angle_alpha   90.00
_cell.angle_beta   90.00
_cell.angle_gamma   90.00
#
_symmetry.space_group_name_H-M   'P 1'
#
loop_
_entity.id
_entity.type
_entity.pdbx_description
1 polymer ?
#
loop_
_entity_poly.entity_id
_entity_poly.type
_entity_poly.pdbx_seq_one_letter_code
_entity_poly.pdbx_strand_id
1 'polypeptide(L)' 'MPGDSKDLSPEELDIKKLKGELSGFSRIRVGKIRIIFQIRRETNEIFIYDINYGGNIYNQ' A
#
# COMPACT_ATOMS: atom_id res chain seq x y z
N MET A 1 -19.75 9.60 21.13
CA MET A 1 -20.47 8.38 20.69
C MET A 1 -19.45 7.25 20.62
N PRO A 2 -19.71 6.08 21.21
CA PRO A 2 -18.90 4.90 20.95
C PRO A 2 -19.32 4.34 19.59
N GLY A 3 -18.43 4.25 18.60
CA GLY A 3 -18.79 3.53 17.37
C GLY A 3 -18.07 3.81 16.06
N ASP A 4 -17.17 4.79 15.96
CA ASP A 4 -16.49 5.06 14.69
C ASP A 4 -15.03 4.56 14.70
N SER A 5 -14.78 3.35 15.19
CA SER A 5 -13.68 2.58 14.60
C SER A 5 -14.19 2.12 13.24
N LYS A 6 -14.02 2.98 12.23
CA LYS A 6 -14.33 2.63 10.84
C LYS A 6 -13.35 1.53 10.46
N ASP A 7 -13.74 0.29 10.70
CA ASP A 7 -13.06 -0.89 10.19
C ASP A 7 -12.92 -0.67 8.69
N LEU A 8 -11.68 -0.51 8.22
CA LEU A 8 -11.38 -0.37 6.80
C LEU A 8 -12.04 -1.54 6.10
N SER A 9 -13.02 -1.28 5.24
CA SER A 9 -13.69 -2.38 4.56
C SER A 9 -12.64 -3.09 3.69
N PRO A 10 -12.71 -4.42 3.50
CA PRO A 10 -11.76 -5.15 2.65
C PRO A 10 -11.64 -4.56 1.23
N GLU A 11 -12.65 -3.79 0.79
CA GLU A 11 -12.71 -3.08 -0.49
C GLU A 11 -11.74 -1.88 -0.56
N GLU A 12 -11.28 -1.35 0.57
CA GLU A 12 -10.34 -0.22 0.64
C GLU A 12 -8.86 -0.65 0.54
N LEU A 13 -8.58 -1.96 0.56
CA LEU A 13 -7.24 -2.53 0.56
C LEU A 13 -6.94 -3.28 -0.75
N ASP A 14 -6.49 -2.53 -1.77
CA ASP A 14 -6.17 -3.08 -3.10
C ASP A 14 -4.70 -3.51 -3.18
N ILE A 15 -4.44 -4.82 -3.09
CA ILE A 15 -3.10 -5.41 -3.25
C ILE A 15 -2.95 -6.01 -4.65
N LYS A 16 -1.90 -5.59 -5.37
CA LYS A 16 -1.56 -6.13 -6.71
C LYS A 16 -0.09 -6.48 -6.81
N LYS A 17 0.23 -7.57 -7.50
CA LYS A 17 1.59 -7.85 -7.97
C LYS A 17 1.92 -6.94 -9.15
N LEU A 18 3.12 -6.35 -9.14
CA LEU A 18 3.61 -5.53 -10.24
C LEU A 18 4.22 -6.42 -11.33
N LYS A 19 4.27 -5.89 -12.55
CA LYS A 19 4.77 -6.57 -13.76
C LYS A 19 5.87 -5.71 -14.42
N GLY A 20 6.58 -6.28 -15.39
CA GLY A 20 7.64 -5.58 -16.12
C GLY A 20 8.91 -5.44 -15.27
N GLU A 21 9.54 -4.26 -15.30
CA GLU A 21 10.77 -3.97 -14.53
C GLU A 21 10.59 -4.10 -13.02
N LEU A 22 9.35 -3.96 -12.52
CA LEU A 22 8.99 -4.14 -11.12
C LEU A 22 8.42 -5.54 -10.83
N SER A 23 8.69 -6.52 -11.69
CA SER A 23 8.35 -7.92 -11.41
C SER A 23 8.99 -8.38 -10.10
N GLY A 24 8.21 -9.06 -9.26
CA GLY A 24 8.65 -9.47 -7.91
C GLY A 24 8.27 -8.46 -6.81
N PHE A 25 7.81 -7.26 -7.16
CA PHE A 25 7.26 -6.30 -6.21
C PHE A 25 5.72 -6.41 -6.13
N SER A 26 5.18 -5.99 -4.99
CA SER A 26 3.75 -5.82 -4.77
C SER A 26 3.45 -4.36 -4.47
N ARG A 27 2.23 -3.94 -4.79
CA ARG A 27 1.70 -2.64 -4.42
C ARG A 27 0.44 -2.84 -3.59
N ILE A 28 0.34 -2.13 -2.47
CA ILE A 28 -0.89 -1.98 -1.71
C ILE A 28 -1.39 -0.55 -1.86
N ARG A 29 -2.69 -0.38 -2.04
CA ARG A 29 -3.37 0.90 -1.98
C ARG A 29 -4.32 0.90 -0.81
N VAL A 30 -4.19 1.91 0.05
CA VAL A 30 -5.11 2.18 1.16
C VAL A 30 -5.58 3.63 1.00
N GLY A 31 -6.82 3.79 0.52
CA GLY A 31 -7.36 5.10 0.15
C GLY A 31 -6.51 5.82 -0.91
N LYS A 32 -5.81 6.88 -0.49
CA LYS A 32 -4.91 7.70 -1.33
C LYS A 32 -3.45 7.27 -1.25
N ILE A 33 -3.07 6.46 -0.26
CA ILE A 33 -1.68 6.01 -0.09
C ILE A 33 -1.43 4.82 -1.01
N ARG A 34 -0.26 4.82 -1.66
CA ARG A 34 0.25 3.69 -2.45
C ARG A 34 1.61 3.31 -1.89
N ILE A 35 1.79 2.04 -1.56
CA ILE A 35 3.04 1.52 -1.02
C ILE A 35 3.54 0.43 -1.97
N ILE A 36 4.81 0.51 -2.37
CA ILE A 36 5.51 -0.55 -3.09
C ILE A 36 6.35 -1.34 -2.08
N PHE A 37 6.16 -2.64 -2.04
CA PHE A 37 6.80 -3.51 -1.06
C PHE A 37 7.17 -4.89 -1.62
N GLN A 38 8.05 -5.60 -0.92
CA GLN A 38 8.33 -7.01 -1.11
C GLN A 38 8.21 -7.76 0.21
N ILE A 39 7.76 -9.02 0.15
CA ILE A 39 7.74 -9.93 1.30
C ILE A 39 8.89 -10.91 1.14
N ARG A 40 9.82 -10.91 2.09
CA ARG A 40 10.89 -11.91 2.18
C ARG A 40 10.49 -12.97 3.20
N ARG A 41 9.96 -14.09 2.70
CA ARG A 41 9.45 -15.18 3.55
C ARG A 41 10.54 -15.87 4.35
N GLU A 42 11.75 -15.95 3.81
CA GLU A 42 12.89 -16.60 4.49
C GLU A 42 13.26 -15.89 5.79
N THR A 43 13.10 -14.57 5.85
CA THR A 43 13.42 -13.73 7.01
C THR A 43 12.19 -13.25 7.77
N ASN A 44 10.97 -13.57 7.28
CA ASN A 44 9.70 -13.03 7.76
C ASN A 44 9.65 -11.49 7.78
N GLU A 45 10.22 -10.85 6.75
CA GLU A 45 10.32 -9.39 6.66
C GLU A 45 9.48 -8.82 5.52
N ILE A 46 9.02 -7.59 5.70
CA ILE A 46 8.41 -6.77 4.66
C ILE A 46 9.33 -5.58 4.38
N PHE A 47 9.81 -5.48 3.15
CA PHE A 47 10.63 -4.36 2.71
C PHE A 47 9.73 -3.34 2.02
N ILE A 48 9.72 -2.12 2.55
CA ILE A 48 9.03 -0.99 1.95
C ILE A 48 10.04 -0.22 1.10
N TYR A 49 9.74 -0.08 -0.19
CA TYR A 49 10.62 0.58 -1.15
C TYR A 49 10.18 2.01 -1.43
N ASP A 50 8.86 2.25 -1.43
CA ASP A 50 8.32 3.56 -1.75
C ASP A 50 6.93 3.73 -1.11
N ILE A 51 6.65 4.95 -0.67
CA ILE A 51 5.35 5.37 -0.11
C ILE A 51 4.96 6.67 -0.79
N ASN A 52 3.89 6.61 -1.59
CA ASN A 52 3.37 7.75 -2.33
C ASN A 52 1.96 8.11 -1.89
N TYR A 53 1.64 9.40 -1.89
CA TYR A 53 0.28 9.89 -1.69
C TYR A 53 -0.33 10.37 -3.01
N GLY A 54 -1.46 9.81 -3.40
CA GLY A 54 -2.22 10.19 -4.57
C GLY A 54 -3.18 11.32 -4.28
N GLY A 55 -2.87 12.51 -4.77
CA GLY A 55 -3.65 13.73 -4.59
C GLY A 55 -2.72 14.85 -4.14
N ASN A 56 -2.62 15.89 -4.94
CA ASN A 56 -1.72 17.01 -4.71
C ASN A 56 -1.90 17.57 -3.30
N ILE A 57 -0.96 17.32 -2.38
CA ILE A 57 -0.92 18.01 -1.07
C ILE A 57 -0.06 19.28 -1.17
N TYR A 58 0.61 19.50 -2.31
CA TYR A 58 1.41 20.68 -2.56
C TYR A 58 0.82 21.44 -3.75
N ASN A 59 -0.23 22.22 -3.49
CA ASN A 59 -0.28 23.53 -4.11
C ASN A 59 0.78 24.37 -3.36
N GLN A 60 2.02 24.41 -3.87
CA GLN A 60 2.95 25.50 -3.61
C GLN A 60 2.80 26.54 -4.72
#